data_AF-A0A7X7ATP1-F1
#
_entry.id   AF-A0A7X7ATP1-F1
#
_cell.length_a   1.000
_cell.length_b   1.000
_cell.length_c   1.000
_cell.angle_alpha   90.00
_cell.angle_beta   90.00
_cell.angle_gamma   90.00
#
_symmetry.space_group_name_H-M   'P 1'
#
loop_
_entity.id
_entity.type
_entity.pdbx_description
1 polymer ?
#
loop_
_entity_poly.entity_id
_entity_poly.type
_entity_poly.pdbx_seq_one_letter_code
_entity_poly.pdbx_strand_id
1 'polypeptide(L)'
;MNKKGFTLSELLVVIAIIGVITVIAVPSIVVVNKNINKRMYSSKVSNIVSAAELYATDNPDIFNGRTEVKLYVYELIKGNYLPGEVKQSTNGECNTELSIVDSSGNNVTVQNSSECIINPVDKTSMNGNYVILRKEAVGVTAEFNGRIVESNNGVLVQQVCDRFNNGQFVGKYGENENDTCKCDSALGLVATGGTLSGQAVKACLISGNEEKNYLKYDNVMWRVMGVYNIYNDPDRLVAKMITNENVDVQ
;
A
#
# COMPACT_ATOMS: atom_id res chain seq x y z
N MET A 1 72.25 -23.02 7.77
CA MET A 1 70.80 -23.32 7.75
C MET A 1 70.39 -23.69 6.33
N ASN A 2 70.13 -24.96 6.05
CA ASN A 2 69.63 -25.40 4.74
C ASN A 2 68.13 -25.12 4.64
N LYS A 3 67.74 -24.14 3.83
CA LYS A 3 66.34 -23.93 3.44
C LYS A 3 66.05 -24.85 2.26
N LYS A 4 65.36 -25.96 2.49
CA LYS A 4 64.80 -26.78 1.41
C LYS A 4 63.66 -25.99 0.77
N GLY A 5 63.81 -25.62 -0.51
CA GLY A 5 62.74 -25.05 -1.32
C GLY A 5 61.85 -26.15 -1.89
N PHE A 6 60.59 -25.80 -2.19
CA PHE A 6 59.64 -26.68 -2.88
C PHE A 6 60.12 -27.01 -4.31
N THR A 7 59.82 -28.22 -4.78
CA THR A 7 60.10 -28.63 -6.16
C THR A 7 58.99 -28.16 -7.12
N LEU A 8 59.35 -27.90 -8.38
CA LEU A 8 58.37 -27.50 -9.42
C LEU A 8 57.27 -28.53 -9.62
N SER A 9 57.59 -29.83 -9.52
CA SER A 9 56.63 -30.92 -9.68
C SER A 9 55.63 -30.99 -8.53
N GLU A 10 56.07 -30.75 -7.29
CA GLU A 10 55.16 -30.69 -6.14
C GLU A 10 54.14 -29.56 -6.30
N LEU A 11 54.60 -28.39 -6.76
CA LEU A 11 53.72 -27.25 -6.98
C LEU A 11 52.73 -27.51 -8.14
N LEU A 12 53.16 -28.22 -9.18
CA LEU A 12 52.33 -28.56 -10.35
C LEU A 12 51.20 -29.52 -9.99
N VAL A 13 51.46 -30.53 -9.15
CA VAL A 13 50.41 -31.45 -8.68
C VAL A 13 49.37 -30.71 -7.83
N VAL A 14 49.81 -29.80 -6.97
CA VAL A 14 48.88 -29.02 -6.10
C VAL A 14 47.94 -28.14 -6.93
N ILE A 15 48.45 -27.41 -7.92
CA ILE A 15 47.60 -26.57 -8.79
C ILE A 15 46.65 -27.42 -9.65
N ALA A 16 47.08 -28.63 -10.07
CA ALA A 16 46.22 -29.55 -10.81
C ALA A 16 45.04 -30.03 -9.97
N ILE A 17 45.29 -30.40 -8.70
CA ILE A 17 44.23 -30.81 -7.76
C ILE A 17 43.27 -29.64 -7.47
N ILE A 18 43.79 -28.43 -7.21
CA ILE A 18 42.96 -27.23 -7.01
C ILE A 18 42.12 -26.94 -8.26
N GLY A 19 42.69 -27.09 -9.46
CA GLY A 19 41.98 -26.91 -10.73
C GLY A 19 40.75 -27.81 -10.85
N VAL A 20 40.88 -29.10 -10.57
CA VAL A 20 39.74 -30.04 -10.63
C VAL A 20 38.66 -29.68 -9.59
N ILE A 21 39.06 -29.33 -8.36
CA ILE A 21 38.12 -28.96 -7.30
C ILE A 21 37.35 -27.68 -7.66
N THR A 22 38.06 -26.66 -8.17
CA THR A 22 37.44 -25.37 -8.52
C THR A 22 36.42 -25.48 -9.65
N VAL A 23 36.64 -26.34 -10.65
CA VAL A 23 35.69 -26.57 -11.75
C VAL A 23 34.32 -27.03 -11.23
N ILE A 24 34.29 -27.90 -10.21
CA ILE A 24 33.04 -28.41 -9.62
C ILE A 24 32.47 -27.41 -8.60
N ALA A 25 33.32 -26.77 -7.80
CA ALA A 25 32.90 -25.92 -6.69
C ALA A 25 32.29 -24.58 -7.14
N VAL A 26 32.89 -23.91 -8.15
CA VAL A 26 32.46 -22.57 -8.59
C VAL A 26 30.99 -22.49 -9.02
N PRO A 27 30.48 -23.34 -9.94
CA PRO A 27 29.08 -23.25 -10.36
C PRO A 27 28.11 -23.53 -9.20
N SER A 28 28.45 -24.46 -8.30
CA SER A 28 27.64 -24.77 -7.12
C SER A 28 27.51 -23.55 -6.19
N ILE A 29 28.64 -22.90 -5.89
CA ILE A 29 28.67 -21.71 -5.03
C ILE A 29 27.87 -20.56 -5.65
N VAL A 30 27.97 -20.35 -6.97
CA VAL A 30 27.20 -19.30 -7.68
C VAL A 30 25.69 -19.54 -7.55
N VAL A 31 25.24 -20.79 -7.71
CA VAL A 31 23.82 -21.15 -7.55
C VAL A 31 23.35 -20.96 -6.11
N VAL A 32 24.15 -21.39 -5.13
CA VAL A 32 23.85 -21.23 -3.70
C VAL A 32 23.75 -19.75 -3.34
N ASN A 33 24.71 -18.92 -3.73
CA ASN A 33 24.70 -17.48 -3.50
C ASN A 33 23.48 -16.80 -4.13
N LYS A 34 23.12 -17.16 -5.37
CA LYS A 34 21.92 -16.65 -6.03
C LYS A 34 20.66 -16.98 -5.23
N ASN A 35 20.55 -18.20 -4.69
CA ASN A 35 19.42 -18.61 -3.87
C ASN A 35 19.40 -17.91 -2.50
N ILE A 36 20.55 -17.68 -1.87
CA ILE A 36 20.66 -16.91 -0.62
C ILE A 36 20.19 -15.47 -0.85
N ASN A 37 20.67 -14.81 -1.92
CA ASN A 37 20.26 -13.44 -2.25
C ASN A 37 18.75 -13.34 -2.51
N LYS A 38 18.15 -14.32 -3.20
CA LYS A 38 16.69 -14.36 -3.39
C LYS A 38 15.92 -14.49 -2.07
N ARG A 39 16.36 -15.35 -1.15
CA ARG A 39 15.72 -15.50 0.16
C ARG A 39 15.84 -14.23 1.00
N MET A 40 17.02 -13.60 1.01
CA MET A 40 17.22 -12.31 1.68
C MET A 40 16.34 -11.22 1.09
N TYR A 41 16.18 -11.19 -0.24
CA TYR A 41 15.26 -10.25 -0.90
C TYR A 41 13.82 -10.46 -0.44
N SER A 42 13.31 -11.70 -0.44
CA SER A 42 11.96 -11.99 0.06
C SER A 42 11.77 -11.60 1.53
N SER A 43 12.78 -11.83 2.38
CA SER A 43 12.74 -11.42 3.78
C SER A 43 12.69 -9.90 3.93
N LYS A 44 13.48 -9.16 3.15
CA LYS A 44 13.46 -7.68 3.13
C LYS A 44 12.09 -7.15 2.69
N VAL A 45 11.51 -7.73 1.64
CA VAL A 45 10.17 -7.39 1.17
C VAL A 45 9.13 -7.62 2.27
N SER A 46 9.20 -8.75 2.97
CA SER A 46 8.30 -9.03 4.11
C SER A 46 8.44 -7.98 5.21
N ASN A 47 9.66 -7.58 5.56
CA ASN A 47 9.89 -6.55 6.58
C ASN A 47 9.36 -5.18 6.14
N ILE A 48 9.53 -4.83 4.85
CA ILE A 48 8.98 -3.61 4.27
C ILE A 48 7.45 -3.61 4.37
N VAL A 49 6.80 -4.72 4.00
CA VAL A 49 5.34 -4.88 4.09
C VAL A 49 4.86 -4.70 5.52
N SER A 50 5.43 -5.41 6.49
CA SER A 50 5.02 -5.28 7.90
C SER A 50 5.28 -3.89 8.47
N ALA A 51 6.40 -3.26 8.10
CA ALA A 51 6.69 -1.88 8.49
C ALA A 51 5.69 -0.88 7.90
N ALA A 52 5.21 -1.12 6.68
CA ALA A 52 4.20 -0.28 6.06
C ALA A 52 2.80 -0.46 6.64
N GLU A 53 2.41 -1.69 6.98
CA GLU A 53 1.17 -1.95 7.72
C GLU A 53 1.18 -1.24 9.07
N LEU A 54 2.31 -1.29 9.79
CA LEU A 54 2.49 -0.57 11.04
C LEU A 54 2.44 0.96 10.84
N TYR A 55 3.16 1.48 9.83
CA TYR A 55 3.12 2.90 9.47
C TYR A 55 1.69 3.38 9.23
N ALA A 56 0.92 2.62 8.45
CA ALA A 56 -0.46 2.97 8.10
C ALA A 56 -1.43 2.85 9.28
N THR A 57 -1.13 1.93 10.21
CA THR A 57 -1.89 1.78 11.46
C THR A 57 -1.67 3.00 12.36
N ASP A 58 -0.43 3.46 12.48
CA ASP A 58 -0.08 4.63 13.30
C ASP A 58 -0.44 5.97 12.65
N ASN A 59 -0.65 5.99 11.33
CA ASN A 59 -0.94 7.19 10.54
C ASN A 59 -2.20 6.99 9.68
N PRO A 60 -3.39 6.85 10.29
CA PRO A 60 -4.63 6.54 9.56
C PRO A 60 -5.03 7.63 8.55
N ASP A 61 -4.58 8.86 8.78
CA ASP A 61 -4.79 10.01 7.89
C ASP A 61 -4.12 9.85 6.52
N ILE A 62 -3.13 8.95 6.37
CA ILE A 62 -2.47 8.71 5.08
C ILE A 62 -3.49 8.40 3.98
N PHE A 63 -4.58 7.71 4.35
CA PHE A 63 -5.65 7.33 3.45
C PHE A 63 -6.43 8.53 2.91
N ASN A 64 -6.56 9.64 3.65
CA ASN A 64 -7.25 10.87 3.18
C ASN A 64 -8.61 10.60 2.49
N GLY A 65 -9.38 9.63 3.03
CA GLY A 65 -10.66 9.18 2.45
C GLY A 65 -10.57 8.21 1.27
N ARG A 66 -9.37 7.75 0.90
CA ARG A 66 -9.10 6.70 -0.08
C ARG A 66 -9.01 5.33 0.59
N THR A 67 -9.25 4.28 -0.17
CA THR A 67 -9.01 2.88 0.20
C THR A 67 -7.56 2.47 0.03
N GLU A 68 -6.90 3.05 -0.97
CA GLU A 68 -5.56 2.66 -1.38
C GLU A 68 -4.64 3.85 -1.49
N VAL A 69 -3.41 3.65 -0.99
CA VAL A 69 -2.36 4.65 -1.02
C VAL A 69 -1.05 3.99 -1.40
N LYS A 70 -0.30 4.67 -2.26
CA LYS A 70 1.08 4.31 -2.56
C LYS A 70 1.98 4.91 -1.48
N LEU A 71 2.75 4.07 -0.80
CA LEU A 71 3.74 4.48 0.20
C LEU A 71 5.12 3.97 -0.23
N TYR A 72 6.09 4.88 -0.32
CA TYR A 72 7.45 4.53 -0.73
C TYR A 72 8.27 4.01 0.45
N VAL A 73 9.26 3.16 0.14
CA VAL A 73 10.16 2.58 1.15
C VAL A 73 10.95 3.67 1.90
N TYR A 74 11.35 4.76 1.23
CA TYR A 74 12.06 5.85 1.90
C TYR A 74 11.22 6.55 3.00
N GLU A 75 9.88 6.57 2.85
CA GLU A 75 8.98 7.16 3.83
C GLU A 75 8.96 6.34 5.13
N LEU A 76 9.06 5.00 5.02
CA LEU A 76 9.20 4.10 6.16
C LEU A 76 10.51 4.32 6.92
N ILE A 77 11.60 4.54 6.19
CA ILE A 77 12.92 4.81 6.80
C ILE A 77 12.89 6.17 7.51
N LYS A 78 12.37 7.20 6.83
CA LYS A 78 12.23 8.55 7.40
C LYS A 78 11.32 8.56 8.63
N GLY A 79 10.24 7.77 8.60
CA GLY A 79 9.31 7.58 9.72
C GLY A 79 9.85 6.67 10.84
N ASN A 80 11.06 6.11 10.69
CA ASN A 80 11.67 5.19 11.65
C ASN A 80 10.89 3.87 11.88
N TYR A 81 10.08 3.46 10.90
CA TYR A 81 9.38 2.17 10.89
C TYR A 81 10.25 1.04 10.34
N LEU A 82 11.28 1.40 9.59
CA LEU A 82 12.19 0.46 8.95
C LEU A 82 13.63 0.99 9.05
N PRO A 83 14.56 0.24 9.66
CA PRO A 83 15.94 0.68 9.79
C PRO A 83 16.64 0.66 8.42
N GLY A 84 17.43 1.69 8.13
CA GLY A 84 18.33 1.68 6.99
C GLY A 84 19.55 0.81 7.23
N GLU A 85 20.11 0.23 6.17
CA GLU A 85 21.27 -0.66 6.26
C GLU A 85 22.59 0.05 5.97
N VAL A 86 22.56 0.99 5.02
CA VAL A 86 23.75 1.69 4.54
C VAL A 86 23.52 3.19 4.70
N LYS A 87 24.41 3.86 5.43
CA LYS A 87 24.49 5.33 5.46
C LYS A 87 25.23 5.77 4.20
N GLN A 88 24.56 6.55 3.34
CA GLN A 88 25.04 7.20 2.12
C GLN A 88 26.29 6.55 1.45
N SER A 89 26.09 5.77 0.38
CA SER A 89 27.19 5.10 -0.32
C SER A 89 28.04 6.12 -1.10
N THR A 90 29.34 6.15 -0.83
CA THR A 90 30.36 6.90 -1.60
C THR A 90 30.46 6.48 -3.07
N ASN A 91 29.81 5.37 -3.47
CA ASN A 91 29.89 4.79 -4.81
C ASN A 91 28.56 4.84 -5.60
N GLY A 92 27.54 5.58 -5.13
CA GLY A 92 26.28 5.79 -5.86
C GLY A 92 25.23 4.68 -5.75
N GLU A 93 25.49 3.61 -5.00
CA GLU A 93 24.53 2.51 -4.76
C GLU A 93 23.36 2.91 -3.85
N CYS A 94 23.56 3.94 -3.03
CA CYS A 94 22.58 4.58 -2.17
C CYS A 94 22.63 6.09 -2.46
N ASN A 95 21.78 6.53 -3.40
CA ASN A 95 21.67 7.93 -3.75
C ASN A 95 20.76 8.67 -2.75
N THR A 96 21.09 9.92 -2.46
CA THR A 96 20.25 10.80 -1.63
C THR A 96 19.14 11.46 -2.42
N GLU A 97 18.99 11.14 -3.70
CA GLU A 97 18.00 11.73 -4.59
C GLU A 97 17.19 10.64 -5.25
N LEU A 98 15.89 10.60 -4.96
CA LEU A 98 14.96 9.67 -5.57
C LEU A 98 14.07 10.40 -6.56
N SER A 99 14.10 9.98 -7.83
CA SER A 99 13.14 10.46 -8.83
C SER A 99 11.85 9.62 -8.75
N ILE A 100 10.77 10.22 -8.28
CA ILE A 100 9.43 9.64 -8.28
C ILE A 100 8.55 10.29 -9.36
N VAL A 101 7.50 9.60 -9.77
CA VAL A 101 6.45 10.19 -10.62
C VAL A 101 5.30 10.60 -9.70
N ASP A 102 4.95 11.88 -9.68
CA ASP A 102 3.81 12.38 -8.90
C ASP A 102 2.46 11.93 -9.48
N SER A 103 1.36 12.24 -8.77
CA SER A 103 0.00 11.92 -9.22
C SER A 103 -0.41 12.65 -10.50
N SER A 104 0.37 13.61 -10.97
CA SER A 104 0.17 14.38 -12.20
C SER A 104 1.06 13.89 -13.36
N GLY A 105 1.88 12.85 -13.14
CA GLY A 105 2.77 12.29 -14.14
C GLY A 105 4.12 13.01 -14.27
N ASN A 106 4.45 13.96 -13.39
CA ASN A 106 5.72 14.67 -13.42
C ASN A 106 6.81 13.92 -12.65
N ASN A 107 8.04 13.99 -13.14
CA ASN A 107 9.20 13.52 -12.40
C ASN A 107 9.56 14.54 -11.30
N VAL A 108 9.44 14.11 -10.05
CA VAL A 108 9.81 14.87 -8.86
C VAL A 108 11.02 14.24 -8.22
N THR A 109 12.07 15.03 -7.96
CA THR A 109 13.24 14.58 -7.22
C THR A 109 13.03 14.86 -5.73
N VAL A 110 13.00 13.80 -4.93
CA VAL A 110 12.86 13.87 -3.47
C VAL A 110 14.21 13.58 -2.82
N GLN A 111 14.56 14.35 -1.79
CA GLN A 111 15.71 14.03 -0.95
C GLN A 111 15.39 12.77 -0.14
N ASN A 112 16.10 11.69 -0.45
CA ASN A 112 16.00 10.39 0.20
C ASN A 112 16.53 10.49 1.65
N SER A 113 16.11 9.56 2.51
CA SER A 113 16.72 9.39 3.83
C SER A 113 18.24 9.19 3.68
N SER A 114 19.01 9.64 4.68
CA SER A 114 20.46 9.44 4.75
C SER A 114 20.87 7.95 4.78
N GLU A 115 19.91 7.04 4.87
CA GLU A 115 20.08 5.59 4.94
C GLU A 115 19.26 4.89 3.85
N CYS A 116 19.81 3.81 3.28
CA CYS A 116 19.14 2.99 2.27
C CYS A 116 19.05 1.51 2.66
N ILE A 117 18.08 0.83 2.06
CA ILE A 117 18.01 -0.64 2.02
C ILE A 117 18.52 -1.09 0.67
N ILE A 118 19.41 -2.08 0.66
CA ILE A 118 20.00 -2.60 -0.58
C ILE A 118 19.33 -3.90 -0.99
N ASN A 119 19.01 -4.02 -2.28
CA ASN A 119 18.56 -5.26 -2.86
C ASN A 119 19.76 -6.25 -2.96
N PRO A 120 19.71 -7.41 -2.27
CA PRO A 120 20.82 -8.34 -2.25
C PRO A 120 21.10 -9.01 -3.61
N VAL A 121 20.14 -8.96 -4.56
CA VAL A 121 20.23 -9.59 -5.89
C VAL A 121 20.98 -8.71 -6.88
N ASP A 122 20.60 -7.43 -7.00
CA ASP A 122 21.15 -6.50 -8.01
C ASP A 122 22.02 -5.38 -7.41
N LYS A 123 22.13 -5.29 -6.08
CA LYS A 123 22.93 -4.31 -5.33
C LYS A 123 22.47 -2.86 -5.48
N THR A 124 21.23 -2.65 -5.93
CA THR A 124 20.62 -1.31 -6.04
C THR A 124 19.81 -0.96 -4.79
N SER A 125 19.55 0.34 -4.59
CA SER A 125 18.71 0.83 -3.49
C SER A 125 17.23 0.49 -3.71
N MET A 126 16.57 0.02 -2.65
CA MET A 126 15.14 -0.27 -2.62
C MET A 126 14.28 0.93 -2.18
N ASN A 127 14.89 2.07 -1.82
CA ASN A 127 14.16 3.23 -1.29
C ASN A 127 13.13 3.80 -2.28
N GLY A 128 13.35 3.61 -3.58
CA GLY A 128 12.44 3.99 -4.65
C GLY A 128 11.29 3.02 -4.92
N ASN A 129 11.34 1.82 -4.34
CA ASN A 129 10.22 0.91 -4.38
C ASN A 129 9.09 1.41 -3.49
N TYR A 130 7.90 0.88 -3.72
CA TYR A 130 6.71 1.27 -2.98
C TYR A 130 5.87 0.05 -2.63
N VAL A 131 5.03 0.22 -1.63
CA VAL A 131 3.93 -0.69 -1.33
C VAL A 131 2.61 0.00 -1.66
N ILE A 132 1.59 -0.80 -1.94
CA ILE A 132 0.21 -0.34 -1.97
C ILE A 132 -0.42 -0.74 -0.64
N LEU A 133 -0.80 0.25 0.15
CA LEU A 133 -1.59 0.07 1.36
C LEU A 133 -3.06 -0.04 0.97
N ARG A 134 -3.79 -0.99 1.57
CA ARG A 134 -5.24 -1.13 1.43
C ARG A 134 -5.90 -1.09 2.79
N LYS A 135 -6.89 -0.21 2.95
CA LYS A 135 -7.70 -0.12 4.16
C LYS A 135 -8.76 -1.21 4.15
N GLU A 136 -8.72 -2.08 5.14
CA GLU A 136 -9.67 -3.18 5.31
C GLU A 136 -10.73 -2.85 6.37
N ALA A 137 -11.74 -3.72 6.50
CA ALA A 137 -12.74 -3.61 7.57
C ALA A 137 -12.11 -3.69 8.98
N VAL A 138 -10.99 -4.39 9.10
CA VAL A 138 -10.24 -4.62 10.33
C VAL A 138 -8.75 -4.48 10.01
N GLY A 139 -8.24 -3.25 10.09
CA GLY A 139 -6.81 -2.94 9.91
C GLY A 139 -6.42 -2.55 8.48
N VAL A 140 -5.13 -2.74 8.17
CA VAL A 140 -4.50 -2.35 6.92
C VAL A 140 -3.68 -3.51 6.39
N THR A 141 -3.69 -3.72 5.07
CA THR A 141 -2.79 -4.67 4.39
C THR A 141 -1.83 -3.91 3.46
N ALA A 142 -0.63 -4.45 3.25
CA ALA A 142 0.34 -3.86 2.30
C ALA A 142 0.82 -4.86 1.24
N GLU A 143 0.95 -4.41 0.00
CA GLU A 143 1.45 -5.21 -1.13
C GLU A 143 2.67 -4.54 -1.80
N PHE A 144 3.82 -5.19 -1.74
CA PHE A 144 5.07 -4.65 -2.30
C PHE A 144 5.12 -4.68 -3.82
N ASN A 145 5.42 -3.52 -4.43
CA ASN A 145 5.36 -3.28 -5.88
C ASN A 145 4.03 -3.74 -6.51
N GLY A 146 2.95 -3.75 -5.72
CA GLY A 146 1.62 -4.08 -6.17
C GLY A 146 1.12 -3.07 -7.22
N ARG A 147 0.06 -3.45 -7.93
CA ARG A 147 -0.71 -2.48 -8.71
C ARG A 147 -1.76 -1.86 -7.80
N ILE A 148 -1.92 -0.54 -7.89
CA ILE A 148 -3.15 0.09 -7.40
C ILE A 148 -4.26 -0.56 -8.21
N VAL A 149 -5.10 -1.32 -7.53
CA VAL A 149 -6.39 -1.68 -8.09
C VAL A 149 -7.21 -0.51 -7.61
N GLU A 150 -7.75 0.31 -8.48
CA GLU A 150 -8.67 1.35 -8.04
C GLU A 150 -9.88 0.66 -7.37
N SER A 151 -9.75 0.38 -6.07
CA SER A 151 -10.80 -0.17 -5.24
C SER A 151 -11.61 1.02 -4.80
N ASN A 152 -12.44 1.48 -5.73
CA ASN A 152 -13.18 2.73 -5.64
C ASN A 152 -14.40 2.62 -4.74
N ASN A 153 -14.24 2.09 -3.52
CA ASN A 153 -15.16 2.33 -2.42
C ASN A 153 -14.49 1.90 -1.11
N GLY A 154 -14.23 2.89 -0.23
CA GLY A 154 -13.96 2.65 1.19
C GLY A 154 -14.84 1.51 1.69
N VAL A 155 -14.30 0.50 2.37
CA VAL A 155 -15.09 -0.63 2.88
C VAL A 155 -16.36 -0.14 3.58
N LEU A 156 -16.26 1.00 4.29
CA LEU A 156 -17.38 1.72 4.89
C LEU A 156 -18.40 2.26 3.88
N VAL A 157 -17.96 2.98 2.84
CA VAL A 157 -18.82 3.50 1.77
C VAL A 157 -19.50 2.35 1.03
N GLN A 158 -18.76 1.29 0.70
CA GLN A 158 -19.31 0.09 0.08
C GLN A 158 -20.38 -0.55 0.96
N GLN A 159 -20.11 -0.73 2.26
CA GLN A 159 -21.09 -1.28 3.21
C GLN A 159 -22.36 -0.42 3.29
N VAL A 160 -22.24 0.91 3.23
CA VAL A 160 -23.41 1.81 3.20
C VAL A 160 -24.13 1.72 1.86
N CYS A 161 -23.40 1.67 0.74
CA CYS A 161 -23.94 1.53 -0.60
C CYS A 161 -24.67 0.21 -0.81
N ASP A 162 -24.14 -0.90 -0.29
CA ASP A 162 -24.78 -2.21 -0.33
C ASP A 162 -26.14 -2.16 0.38
N ARG A 163 -26.26 -1.42 1.49
CA ARG A 163 -27.52 -1.24 2.22
C ARG A 163 -28.53 -0.40 1.44
N PHE A 164 -28.09 0.66 0.75
CA PHE A 164 -28.96 1.39 -0.18
C PHE A 164 -29.43 0.49 -1.32
N ASN A 165 -28.52 -0.28 -1.93
CA ASN A 165 -28.82 -1.12 -3.08
C ASN A 165 -29.71 -2.32 -2.73
N ASN A 166 -29.57 -2.85 -1.52
CA ASN A 166 -30.42 -3.92 -0.98
C ASN A 166 -31.75 -3.40 -0.40
N GLY A 167 -32.04 -2.10 -0.50
CA GLY A 167 -33.27 -1.48 0.02
C GLY A 167 -33.37 -1.47 1.55
N GLN A 168 -32.26 -1.71 2.25
CA GLN A 168 -32.19 -1.62 3.71
C GLN A 168 -32.18 -0.16 4.18
N PHE A 169 -31.66 0.74 3.34
CA PHE A 169 -31.76 2.18 3.52
C PHE A 169 -32.57 2.80 2.39
N VAL A 170 -33.51 3.67 2.76
CA VAL A 170 -34.23 4.50 1.79
C VAL A 170 -33.47 5.80 1.60
N GLY A 171 -32.82 5.93 0.46
CA GLY A 171 -32.06 7.11 0.06
C GLY A 171 -32.95 8.20 -0.53
N LYS A 172 -32.69 9.45 -0.15
CA LYS A 172 -33.35 10.67 -0.61
C LYS A 172 -32.33 11.65 -1.15
N TYR A 173 -32.60 12.22 -2.33
CA TYR A 173 -31.81 13.33 -2.88
C TYR A 173 -32.57 14.67 -2.83
N GLY A 174 -33.88 14.63 -2.60
CA GLY A 174 -34.76 15.78 -2.58
C GLY A 174 -35.86 15.65 -1.53
N GLU A 175 -36.70 16.68 -1.44
CA GLU A 175 -37.76 16.79 -0.43
C GLU A 175 -39.01 15.99 -0.80
N ASN A 176 -39.22 15.67 -2.08
CA ASN A 176 -40.44 14.98 -2.49
C ASN A 176 -40.43 13.50 -2.08
N GLU A 177 -41.62 12.92 -1.97
CA GLU A 177 -41.80 11.51 -1.62
C GLU A 177 -41.10 10.56 -2.61
N ASN A 178 -41.08 10.93 -3.89
CA ASN A 178 -40.47 10.13 -4.93
C ASN A 178 -39.00 10.45 -5.20
N ASP A 179 -38.40 11.43 -4.54
CA ASP A 179 -37.01 11.85 -4.79
C ASP A 179 -36.02 10.90 -4.13
N THR A 180 -35.99 9.66 -4.63
CA THR A 180 -35.20 8.56 -4.10
C THR A 180 -33.88 8.38 -4.86
N CYS A 181 -32.88 7.82 -4.19
CA CYS A 181 -31.56 7.59 -4.76
C CYS A 181 -30.90 6.33 -4.19
N LYS A 182 -29.82 5.90 -4.85
CA LYS A 182 -28.94 4.80 -4.42
C LYS A 182 -27.51 5.03 -4.92
N CYS A 183 -26.60 4.12 -4.55
CA CYS A 183 -25.26 4.10 -5.13
C CYS A 183 -25.26 3.41 -6.49
N ASP A 184 -24.40 3.89 -7.38
CA ASP A 184 -24.25 3.40 -8.75
C ASP A 184 -22.77 3.37 -9.14
N SER A 185 -22.34 2.29 -9.81
CA SER A 185 -20.92 2.11 -10.14
C SER A 185 -20.43 3.00 -11.28
N ALA A 186 -21.31 3.61 -12.08
CA ALA A 186 -20.93 4.51 -13.17
C ALA A 186 -21.11 5.98 -12.81
N LEU A 187 -22.14 6.30 -12.01
CA LEU A 187 -22.51 7.67 -11.66
C LEU A 187 -22.17 8.05 -10.21
N GLY A 188 -21.67 7.09 -9.42
CA GLY A 188 -21.44 7.21 -7.98
C GLY A 188 -22.74 7.18 -7.20
N LEU A 189 -23.61 8.17 -7.40
CA LEU A 189 -24.96 8.24 -6.82
C LEU A 189 -25.95 8.56 -7.92
N VAL A 190 -27.05 7.79 -7.98
CA VAL A 190 -28.08 7.95 -9.00
C VAL A 190 -29.45 8.13 -8.36
N ALA A 191 -30.25 9.03 -8.92
CA ALA A 191 -31.66 9.12 -8.58
C ALA A 191 -32.43 7.91 -9.14
N THR A 192 -33.21 7.26 -8.29
CA THR A 192 -34.06 6.11 -8.63
C THR A 192 -35.53 6.48 -8.79
N GLY A 193 -35.90 7.71 -8.44
CA GLY A 193 -37.25 8.24 -8.58
C GLY A 193 -37.26 9.77 -8.71
N GLY A 194 -38.46 10.32 -8.86
CA GLY A 194 -38.67 11.76 -8.98
C GLY A 194 -38.24 12.31 -10.34
N THR A 195 -38.07 13.63 -10.43
CA THR A 195 -37.80 14.33 -11.70
C THR A 195 -36.40 14.08 -12.26
N LEU A 196 -35.45 13.64 -11.41
CA LEU A 196 -34.07 13.36 -11.81
C LEU A 196 -33.81 11.87 -12.02
N SER A 197 -34.83 11.02 -12.05
CA SER A 197 -34.67 9.56 -12.17
C SER A 197 -33.70 9.18 -13.32
N GLY A 198 -32.68 8.38 -12.99
CA GLY A 198 -31.61 7.97 -13.89
C GLY A 198 -30.44 8.96 -14.03
N GLN A 199 -30.49 10.11 -13.37
CA GLN A 199 -29.42 11.11 -13.39
C GLN A 199 -28.55 11.04 -12.14
N ALA A 200 -27.30 11.51 -12.27
CA ALA A 200 -26.37 11.59 -11.17
C ALA A 200 -26.82 12.64 -10.14
N VAL A 201 -26.72 12.30 -8.85
CA VAL A 201 -27.02 13.21 -7.74
C VAL A 201 -25.80 13.42 -6.86
N LYS A 202 -25.75 14.55 -6.14
CA LYS A 202 -24.60 14.89 -5.27
C LYS A 202 -24.65 14.23 -3.90
N ALA A 203 -25.83 13.87 -3.43
CA ALA A 203 -26.00 13.26 -2.13
C ALA A 203 -27.18 12.29 -2.15
N CYS A 204 -27.04 11.25 -1.35
CA CYS A 204 -28.09 10.31 -1.06
C CYS A 204 -28.20 10.13 0.46
N LEU A 205 -29.22 10.79 1.03
CA LEU A 205 -29.45 10.92 2.46
C LEU A 205 -30.40 9.82 2.93
N ILE A 206 -30.16 9.28 4.12
CA ILE A 206 -31.13 8.36 4.72
C ILE A 206 -32.32 9.18 5.22
N SER A 207 -33.52 8.76 4.85
CA SER A 207 -34.77 9.40 5.29
C SER A 207 -34.84 9.49 6.83
N GLY A 208 -35.25 10.65 7.35
CA GLY A 208 -35.18 10.94 8.80
C GLY A 208 -36.08 10.07 9.69
N ASN A 209 -37.04 9.37 9.11
CA ASN A 209 -37.89 8.38 9.78
C ASN A 209 -37.29 6.96 9.78
N GLU A 210 -36.10 6.75 9.21
CA GLU A 210 -35.44 5.45 9.22
C GLU A 210 -34.74 5.22 10.57
N GLU A 211 -35.33 4.33 11.37
CA GLU A 211 -34.82 3.97 12.69
C GLU A 211 -33.70 2.93 12.63
N LYS A 212 -33.52 2.23 11.49
CA LYS A 212 -32.54 1.14 11.35
C LYS A 212 -31.26 1.56 10.65
N ASN A 213 -30.90 2.84 10.73
CA ASN A 213 -29.70 3.39 10.07
C ASN A 213 -28.39 3.21 10.87
N TYR A 214 -28.26 2.09 11.59
CA TYR A 214 -27.07 1.80 12.42
C TYR A 214 -26.09 0.84 11.72
N LEU A 215 -24.80 1.16 11.81
CA LEU A 215 -23.69 0.36 11.29
C LEU A 215 -22.61 0.24 12.37
N LYS A 216 -22.19 -0.98 12.69
CA LYS A 216 -21.02 -1.19 13.54
C LYS A 216 -19.76 -1.12 12.68
N TYR A 217 -18.89 -0.16 12.96
CA TYR A 217 -17.63 0.03 12.26
C TYR A 217 -16.55 0.42 13.27
N ASP A 218 -15.41 -0.27 13.21
CA ASP A 218 -14.28 -0.08 14.13
C ASP A 218 -14.69 -0.16 15.61
N ASN A 219 -15.45 -1.21 15.97
CA ASN A 219 -16.03 -1.44 17.29
C ASN A 219 -16.99 -0.37 17.85
N VAL A 220 -17.20 0.72 17.13
CA VAL A 220 -18.12 1.80 17.49
C VAL A 220 -19.43 1.64 16.73
N MET A 221 -20.55 1.96 17.38
CA MET A 221 -21.85 2.03 16.70
C MET A 221 -22.04 3.41 16.06
N TRP A 222 -22.26 3.42 14.75
CA TRP A 222 -22.46 4.62 13.95
C TRP A 222 -23.87 4.69 13.42
N ARG A 223 -24.47 5.88 13.49
CA ARG A 223 -25.70 6.22 12.78
C ARG A 223 -25.33 6.85 11.44
N VAL A 224 -25.70 6.17 10.36
CA VAL A 224 -25.40 6.60 9.00
C VAL A 224 -26.36 7.71 8.59
N MET A 225 -25.83 8.81 8.07
CA MET A 225 -26.62 9.96 7.60
C MET A 225 -26.86 9.90 6.08
N GLY A 226 -25.89 9.41 5.33
CA GLY A 226 -25.98 9.31 3.87
C GLY A 226 -24.62 9.24 3.20
N VAL A 227 -24.63 9.15 1.87
CA VAL A 227 -23.43 9.14 1.02
C VAL A 227 -23.43 10.37 0.14
N TYR A 228 -22.25 10.94 -0.10
CA TYR A 228 -22.06 12.19 -0.82
C TYR A 228 -20.99 12.02 -1.88
N ASN A 229 -21.26 12.56 -3.07
CA ASN A 229 -20.27 12.78 -4.10
C ASN A 229 -19.78 14.24 -4.02
N ILE A 230 -18.94 14.53 -3.02
CA ILE A 230 -18.38 15.89 -2.80
C ILE A 230 -17.31 16.26 -3.83
N TYR A 231 -16.78 15.26 -4.52
CA TYR A 231 -15.63 15.39 -5.41
C TYR A 231 -16.01 15.46 -6.89
N ASN A 232 -17.29 15.35 -7.23
CA ASN A 232 -17.80 15.23 -8.60
C ASN A 232 -17.16 14.05 -9.36
N ASP A 233 -16.90 12.97 -8.63
CA ASP A 233 -16.13 11.83 -9.07
C ASP A 233 -16.92 10.57 -8.68
N PRO A 234 -17.39 9.76 -9.66
CA PRO A 234 -18.25 8.60 -9.37
C PRO A 234 -17.54 7.56 -8.50
N ASP A 235 -16.22 7.56 -8.53
CA ASP A 235 -15.35 6.62 -7.83
C ASP A 235 -14.95 7.07 -6.42
N ARG A 236 -15.22 8.34 -6.08
CA ARG A 236 -14.81 8.96 -4.82
C ARG A 236 -16.00 9.50 -4.05
N LEU A 237 -16.66 8.59 -3.35
CA LEU A 237 -17.81 8.87 -2.49
C LEU A 237 -17.40 8.96 -1.00
N VAL A 238 -18.20 9.70 -0.23
CA VAL A 238 -17.98 9.90 1.21
C VAL A 238 -19.25 9.56 1.97
N ALA A 239 -19.16 8.62 2.91
CA ALA A 239 -20.23 8.33 3.85
C ALA A 239 -20.16 9.31 5.03
N LYS A 240 -21.25 9.99 5.33
CA LYS A 240 -21.41 10.78 6.55
C LYS A 240 -22.10 9.94 7.61
N MET A 241 -21.53 9.89 8.79
CA MET A 241 -22.07 9.15 9.93
C MET A 241 -21.78 9.89 11.22
N ILE A 242 -22.59 9.62 12.25
CA ILE A 242 -22.48 10.22 13.58
C ILE A 242 -22.54 9.13 14.62
N THR A 243 -21.83 9.31 15.73
CA THR A 243 -21.93 8.42 16.89
C THR A 243 -22.02 9.27 18.15
N ASN A 244 -22.65 8.72 19.18
CA ASN A 244 -22.67 9.28 20.52
C ASN A 244 -21.61 8.63 21.42
N GLU A 245 -20.87 7.64 20.91
CA GLU A 245 -19.74 7.03 21.61
C GLU A 245 -18.50 7.94 21.49
N ASN A 246 -17.61 7.85 22.48
CA ASN A 246 -16.32 8.51 22.39
C ASN A 246 -15.48 7.76 21.35
N VAL A 247 -15.12 8.47 20.28
CA VAL A 247 -14.22 7.97 19.25
C VAL A 247 -12.83 8.51 19.60
N ASP A 248 -11.87 7.61 19.78
CA ASP A 248 -10.48 8.00 19.92
C ASP A 248 -9.99 8.46 18.55
N VAL A 249 -9.69 9.75 18.42
CA VAL A 249 -9.18 10.35 17.19
C VAL A 249 -7.67 10.35 17.32
N GLN A 250 -7.03 9.24 16.93
CA GLN A 250 -5.57 9.11 16.87
C GLN A 250 -5.08 9.48 15.47
#